data_AF-A0A956DUN9-F1
#
_entry.id   AF-A0A956DUN9-F1
#
_cell.length_a   1.000
_cell.length_b   1.000
_cell.length_c   1.000
_cell.angle_alpha   90.00
_cell.angle_beta   90.00
_cell.angle_gamma   90.00
#
_symmetry.space_group_name_H-M   'P 1'
#
loop_
_entity.id
_entity.type
_entity.pdbx_description
1 polymer ?
#
loop_
_entity_poly.entity_id
_entity_poly.type
_entity_poly.pdbx_seq_one_letter_code
_entity_poly.pdbx_strand_id
1 'polypeptide(L)'
;MRRLTLLLLLLLGLLSFARQALAAEDEAWTSLPVGEAARQAVRRGEPLVVQVVVPLCDDAQIACGGHGLGSPRNLKSNLYWGALYGAKRFFSRKGSGYEAVEESTPEGLLERAVFRRRVAGARWGRRGEVEVLVVLDAIDGARIDDAIDRFASTATGGGTVTLRDGRKLAVHAVGYAGHNRLMDGKKLPPPASAGKPLPSFVFACLSERFFAEPLRAAGAQPLVLTRAFMAPEGYVVEAMVRSLGENRSREEARARVVAAYAKWQKLSVTSASRLFAP
;
A
#
# COMPACT_ATOMS: atom_id res chain seq x y z
N MET A 1 5.20 3.23 -53.13
CA MET A 1 4.58 2.12 -52.36
C MET A 1 5.24 1.88 -51.00
N ARG A 2 6.56 1.59 -50.89
CA ARG A 2 7.24 1.30 -49.60
C ARG A 2 7.08 2.36 -48.49
N ARG A 3 7.09 3.66 -48.83
CA ARG A 3 6.88 4.75 -47.83
C ARG A 3 5.46 4.79 -47.27
N LEU A 4 4.46 4.45 -48.08
CA LEU A 4 3.06 4.43 -47.65
C LEU A 4 2.78 3.24 -46.71
N THR A 5 3.39 2.09 -47.00
CA THR A 5 3.31 0.89 -46.15
C THR A 5 4.00 1.10 -44.80
N LEU A 6 5.17 1.76 -44.77
CA LEU A 6 5.86 2.08 -43.52
C LEU A 6 5.08 3.08 -42.66
N LEU A 7 4.48 4.10 -43.28
CA LEU A 7 3.63 5.08 -42.59
C LEU A 7 2.37 4.43 -42.01
N LEU A 8 1.74 3.52 -42.75
CA LEU A 8 0.56 2.77 -42.31
C LEU A 8 0.87 1.83 -41.15
N LEU A 9 2.02 1.14 -41.19
CA LEU A 9 2.49 0.28 -40.09
C LEU A 9 2.83 1.08 -38.82
N LEU A 10 3.44 2.26 -38.97
CA LEU A 10 3.69 3.20 -37.86
C LEU A 10 2.38 3.71 -37.26
N LEU A 11 1.39 4.08 -38.08
CA LEU A 11 0.07 4.51 -37.61
C LEU A 11 -0.68 3.38 -36.89
N LEU A 12 -0.69 2.17 -37.46
CA LEU A 12 -1.30 0.98 -36.85
C LEU A 12 -0.65 0.63 -35.51
N GLY A 13 0.69 0.72 -35.43
CA GLY A 13 1.43 0.56 -34.20
C GLY A 13 1.02 1.59 -33.14
N LEU A 14 1.02 2.88 -33.47
CA LEU A 14 0.63 3.97 -32.56
C LEU A 14 -0.82 3.84 -32.08
N LEU A 15 -1.76 3.45 -32.96
CA LEU A 15 -3.16 3.21 -32.62
C LEU A 15 -3.33 2.02 -31.68
N SER A 16 -2.56 0.94 -31.86
CA SER A 16 -2.56 -0.22 -30.96
C SER A 16 -2.02 0.12 -29.58
N PHE A 17 -0.92 0.88 -29.51
CA PHE A 17 -0.37 1.37 -28.23
C PHE A 17 -1.35 2.29 -27.50
N ALA A 18 -1.99 3.22 -28.20
CA ALA A 18 -2.98 4.11 -27.61
C ALA A 18 -4.19 3.34 -27.05
N ARG A 19 -4.71 2.36 -27.79
CA ARG A 19 -5.81 1.49 -27.32
C ARG A 19 -5.44 0.66 -26.10
N GLN A 20 -4.24 0.07 -26.07
CA GLN A 20 -3.77 -0.70 -24.92
C GLN A 20 -3.57 0.17 -23.67
N ALA A 21 -3.11 1.41 -23.84
CA ALA A 21 -2.98 2.37 -22.73
C ALA A 21 -4.35 2.76 -22.16
N LEU A 22 -5.33 3.04 -23.01
CA LEU A 22 -6.71 3.35 -22.62
C LEU A 22 -7.37 2.18 -21.87
N ALA A 23 -7.29 0.96 -22.41
CA ALA A 23 -7.85 -0.22 -21.75
C ALA A 23 -7.21 -0.50 -20.39
N ALA A 24 -5.89 -0.32 -20.27
CA ALA A 24 -5.20 -0.46 -19.00
C ALA A 24 -5.57 0.62 -17.97
N GLU A 25 -5.95 1.83 -18.40
CA GLU A 25 -6.46 2.90 -17.53
C GLU A 25 -7.86 2.62 -17.00
N ASP A 26 -8.71 2.00 -17.82
CA ASP A 26 -10.08 1.63 -17.45
C ASP A 26 -10.12 0.49 -16.41
N GLU A 27 -9.14 -0.42 -16.46
CA GLU A 27 -9.00 -1.51 -15.50
C GLU A 27 -8.19 -1.13 -14.23
N ALA A 28 -7.50 0.01 -14.24
CA ALA A 28 -6.62 0.42 -13.15
C ALA A 28 -7.35 0.60 -11.82
N TRP A 29 -6.66 0.44 -10.68
CA TRP A 29 -7.27 0.72 -9.37
C TRP A 29 -7.80 2.16 -9.25
N THR A 30 -7.22 3.10 -10.02
CA THR A 30 -7.68 4.49 -10.08
C THR A 30 -8.96 4.71 -10.87
N SER A 31 -9.49 3.71 -11.58
CA SER A 31 -10.80 3.79 -12.23
C SER A 31 -11.97 3.66 -11.26
N LEU A 32 -11.69 3.20 -10.04
CA LEU A 32 -12.64 3.21 -8.94
C LEU A 32 -12.91 4.66 -8.50
N PRO A 33 -14.13 5.01 -8.06
CA PRO A 33 -14.48 6.38 -7.69
C PRO A 33 -13.50 7.04 -6.69
N VAL A 34 -13.06 6.30 -5.67
CA VAL A 34 -12.12 6.83 -4.66
C VAL A 34 -10.68 7.00 -5.17
N GLY A 35 -10.33 6.41 -6.31
CA GLY A 35 -9.00 6.49 -6.91
C GLY A 35 -8.79 7.68 -7.85
N GLU A 36 -9.87 8.40 -8.20
CA GLU A 36 -9.82 9.53 -9.13
C GLU A 36 -8.93 10.67 -8.61
N ALA A 37 -8.94 10.95 -7.30
CA ALA A 37 -8.07 11.98 -6.71
C ALA A 37 -6.59 11.69 -6.96
N ALA A 38 -6.18 10.42 -6.86
CA ALA A 38 -4.81 9.98 -7.14
C ALA A 38 -4.45 10.17 -8.62
N ARG A 39 -5.37 9.79 -9.52
CA ARG A 39 -5.20 9.97 -10.97
C ARG A 39 -5.01 11.43 -11.33
N GLN A 40 -5.84 12.32 -10.79
CA GLN A 40 -5.76 13.76 -11.04
C GLN A 40 -4.46 14.37 -10.53
N ALA A 41 -4.04 14.01 -9.30
CA ALA A 41 -2.76 14.45 -8.74
C ALA A 41 -1.58 14.05 -9.63
N VAL A 42 -1.50 12.76 -9.99
CA VAL A 42 -0.43 12.27 -10.85
C VAL A 42 -0.44 12.96 -12.23
N ARG A 43 -1.62 13.19 -12.83
CA ARG A 43 -1.78 13.90 -14.10
C ARG A 43 -1.29 15.35 -14.04
N ARG A 44 -1.42 16.01 -12.89
CA ARG A 44 -0.85 17.35 -12.63
C ARG A 44 0.65 17.35 -12.36
N GLY A 45 1.29 16.18 -12.32
CA GLY A 45 2.73 16.05 -12.02
C GLY A 45 3.05 15.94 -10.53
N GLU A 46 2.04 15.83 -9.67
CA GLU A 46 2.23 15.58 -8.23
C GLU A 46 2.62 14.12 -7.98
N PRO A 47 3.35 13.81 -6.89
CA PRO A 47 3.68 12.43 -6.55
C PRO A 47 2.45 11.63 -6.10
N LEU A 48 2.43 10.34 -6.42
CA LEU A 48 1.54 9.39 -5.75
C LEU A 48 2.06 9.13 -4.33
N VAL A 49 1.26 9.37 -3.29
CA VAL A 49 1.63 9.10 -1.89
C VAL A 49 0.82 7.93 -1.37
N VAL A 50 1.52 6.86 -0.97
CA VAL A 50 0.93 5.70 -0.30
C VAL A 50 1.43 5.65 1.14
N GLN A 51 0.53 5.84 2.10
CA GLN A 51 0.85 5.74 3.53
C GLN A 51 0.58 4.33 4.02
N VAL A 52 1.44 3.76 4.86
CA VAL A 52 1.24 2.44 5.47
C VAL A 52 1.46 2.57 6.96
N VAL A 53 0.43 2.26 7.74
CA VAL A 53 0.47 2.21 9.19
C VAL A 53 0.95 0.81 9.61
N VAL A 54 2.04 0.76 10.37
CA VAL A 54 2.71 -0.47 10.79
C VAL A 54 2.87 -0.44 12.32
N PRO A 55 1.90 -0.96 13.08
CA PRO A 55 2.14 -1.20 14.50
C PRO A 55 3.23 -2.25 14.64
N LEU A 56 4.18 -2.00 15.54
CA LEU A 56 5.21 -2.98 15.87
C LEU A 56 4.57 -4.21 16.52
N CYS A 57 5.14 -5.39 16.29
CA CYS A 57 4.69 -6.61 16.95
C CYS A 57 4.94 -6.51 18.46
N ASP A 58 4.02 -7.03 19.27
CA ASP A 58 4.10 -7.03 20.73
C ASP A 58 3.82 -8.44 21.26
N ASP A 59 4.81 -9.07 21.88
CA ASP A 59 4.69 -10.42 22.46
C ASP A 59 3.63 -10.49 23.58
N ALA A 60 3.25 -9.34 24.17
CA ALA A 60 2.15 -9.28 25.14
C ALA A 60 0.76 -9.47 24.49
N GLN A 61 0.65 -9.31 23.17
CA GLN A 61 -0.61 -9.37 22.43
C GLN A 61 -0.68 -10.53 21.44
N ILE A 62 0.44 -10.87 20.81
CA ILE A 62 0.53 -11.95 19.82
C ILE A 62 1.93 -12.57 19.85
N ALA A 63 2.04 -13.88 19.65
CA ALA A 63 3.34 -14.53 19.57
C ALA A 63 4.14 -14.03 18.35
N CYS A 64 5.21 -13.25 18.60
CA CYS A 64 6.03 -12.63 17.56
C CYS A 64 7.27 -13.45 17.17
N GLY A 65 7.46 -14.64 17.75
CA GLY A 65 8.57 -15.54 17.43
C GLY A 65 9.83 -15.37 18.28
N GLY A 66 9.76 -14.62 19.39
CA GLY A 66 10.84 -14.50 20.38
C GLY A 66 12.03 -13.63 19.94
N HIS A 67 13.14 -13.68 20.69
CA HIS A 67 14.40 -13.00 20.37
C HIS A 67 14.29 -11.49 20.06
N GLY A 68 13.37 -10.79 20.71
CA GLY A 68 13.14 -9.35 20.52
C GLY A 68 12.35 -8.98 19.27
N LEU A 69 11.76 -9.96 18.56
CA LEU A 69 10.86 -9.74 17.43
C LEU A 69 9.53 -9.08 17.86
N GLY A 70 9.06 -9.35 19.08
CA GLY A 70 7.87 -8.75 19.68
C GLY A 70 8.17 -7.65 20.69
N SER A 71 9.33 -7.01 20.63
CA SER A 71 9.61 -5.82 21.45
C SER A 71 8.88 -4.61 20.86
N PRO A 72 7.88 -4.04 21.55
CA PRO A 72 6.89 -3.14 20.95
C PRO A 72 7.45 -1.76 20.56
N ARG A 73 8.66 -1.42 21.01
CA ARG A 73 9.35 -0.16 20.68
C ARG A 73 10.69 -0.35 19.96
N ASN A 74 11.09 -1.60 19.68
CA ASN A 74 12.40 -1.88 19.10
C ASN A 74 12.38 -1.82 17.57
N LEU A 75 12.64 -0.64 17.00
CA LEU A 75 12.67 -0.45 15.56
C LEU A 75 13.69 -1.33 14.82
N LYS A 76 14.76 -1.80 15.47
CA LYS A 76 15.82 -2.56 14.80
C LYS A 76 15.46 -4.02 14.61
N SER A 77 14.89 -4.67 15.62
CA SER A 77 14.63 -6.11 15.60
C SER A 77 13.15 -6.47 15.50
N ASN A 78 12.22 -5.53 15.54
CA ASN A 78 10.80 -5.87 15.53
C ASN A 78 10.38 -6.56 14.21
N LEU A 79 9.56 -7.61 14.33
CA LEU A 79 9.07 -8.46 13.25
C LEU A 79 8.51 -7.68 12.07
N TYR A 80 7.70 -6.66 12.35
CA TYR A 80 6.99 -5.91 11.32
C TYR A 80 7.77 -4.71 10.77
N TRP A 81 8.95 -4.39 11.31
CA TRP A 81 9.69 -3.17 10.94
C TRP A 81 11.14 -3.39 10.52
N GLY A 82 12.04 -3.66 11.46
CA GLY A 82 13.49 -3.75 11.21
C GLY A 82 14.04 -5.16 11.06
N ALA A 83 13.28 -6.18 11.48
CA ALA A 83 13.65 -7.58 11.30
C ALA A 83 13.82 -7.95 9.82
N LEU A 84 14.28 -9.18 9.55
CA LEU A 84 14.63 -9.65 8.20
C LEU A 84 13.53 -9.39 7.16
N TYR A 85 12.27 -9.56 7.54
CA TYR A 85 11.10 -9.36 6.69
C TYR A 85 10.27 -8.11 7.05
N GLY A 86 10.77 -7.25 7.94
CA GLY A 86 10.05 -6.05 8.35
C GLY A 86 9.86 -5.03 7.22
N ALA A 87 8.87 -4.15 7.36
CA ALA A 87 8.50 -3.17 6.33
C ALA A 87 9.67 -2.26 5.95
N LYS A 88 10.23 -1.49 6.90
CA LYS A 88 11.40 -0.62 6.62
C LYS A 88 12.59 -1.40 6.08
N ARG A 89 12.84 -2.61 6.60
CA ARG A 89 13.92 -3.47 6.10
C ARG A 89 13.73 -3.81 4.61
N PHE A 90 12.51 -4.09 4.18
CA PHE A 90 12.22 -4.40 2.78
C PHE A 90 12.45 -3.20 1.88
N PHE A 91 11.98 -2.01 2.23
CA PHE A 91 12.17 -0.84 1.38
C PHE A 91 13.62 -0.34 1.35
N SER A 92 14.38 -0.52 2.44
CA SER A 92 15.79 -0.10 2.54
C SER A 92 16.82 -1.09 1.96
N ARG A 93 16.42 -2.32 1.62
CA ARG A 93 17.39 -3.34 1.15
C ARG A 93 17.97 -3.00 -0.22
N LYS A 94 19.22 -3.41 -0.45
CA LYS A 94 19.86 -3.34 -1.77
C LYS A 94 18.99 -4.03 -2.83
N GLY A 95 18.74 -3.33 -3.93
CA GLY A 95 17.90 -3.86 -5.03
C GLY A 95 16.39 -3.76 -4.79
N SER A 96 15.92 -3.08 -3.74
CA SER A 96 14.49 -2.74 -3.58
C SER A 96 13.98 -1.84 -4.72
N GLY A 97 14.87 -1.08 -5.36
CA GLY A 97 14.48 -0.06 -6.34
C GLY A 97 13.73 1.11 -5.70
N TYR A 98 13.89 1.29 -4.40
CA TYR A 98 13.44 2.46 -3.64
C TYR A 98 14.65 3.22 -3.13
N GLU A 99 14.53 4.54 -3.11
CA GLU A 99 15.50 5.47 -2.55
C GLU A 99 14.96 6.01 -1.22
N ALA A 100 15.78 6.04 -0.17
CA ALA A 100 15.39 6.68 1.09
C ALA A 100 15.33 8.21 0.92
N VAL A 101 14.22 8.82 1.31
CA VAL A 101 14.03 10.28 1.25
C VAL A 101 14.30 10.89 2.62
N GLU A 102 13.63 10.40 3.65
CA GLU A 102 13.79 10.88 5.01
C GLU A 102 13.30 9.87 6.05
N GLU A 103 13.77 10.04 7.28
CA GLU A 103 13.26 9.36 8.48
C GLU A 103 12.88 10.42 9.53
N SER A 104 11.74 10.33 10.19
CA SER A 104 11.36 11.33 11.20
C SER A 104 10.62 10.69 12.37
N THR A 105 10.38 11.45 13.43
CA THR A 105 9.60 11.00 14.59
C THR A 105 8.43 11.96 14.85
N PRO A 106 7.43 12.03 13.95
CA PRO A 106 6.24 12.85 14.18
C PRO A 106 5.50 12.43 15.45
N GLU A 107 4.69 13.32 16.00
CA GLU A 107 3.88 13.03 17.18
C GLU A 107 3.03 11.77 17.00
N GLY A 108 3.06 10.89 18.02
CA GLY A 108 2.33 9.63 18.04
C GLY A 108 2.97 8.50 17.22
N LEU A 109 4.13 8.71 16.58
CA LEU A 109 4.87 7.68 15.85
C LEU A 109 6.22 7.40 16.51
N LEU A 110 6.68 6.14 16.46
CA LEU A 110 8.05 5.79 16.82
C LEU A 110 9.03 6.20 15.72
N GLU A 111 8.61 6.04 14.46
CA GLU A 111 9.39 6.40 13.27
C GLU A 111 8.46 6.55 12.07
N ARG A 112 8.73 7.51 11.21
CA ARG A 112 8.22 7.60 9.85
C ARG A 112 9.39 7.44 8.89
N ALA A 113 9.35 6.45 8.01
CA ALA A 113 10.34 6.26 6.96
C ALA A 113 9.70 6.52 5.59
N VAL A 114 10.27 7.47 4.83
CA VAL A 114 9.77 7.86 3.51
C VAL A 114 10.72 7.35 2.44
N PHE A 115 10.17 6.62 1.48
CA PHE A 115 10.90 6.08 0.33
C PHE A 115 10.32 6.59 -0.98
N ARG A 116 11.19 6.81 -1.97
CA ARG A 116 10.83 7.24 -3.33
C ARG A 116 11.09 6.13 -4.34
N ARG A 117 10.23 6.04 -5.33
CA ARG A 117 10.45 5.29 -6.57
C ARG A 117 9.92 6.08 -7.77
N ARG A 118 10.55 5.92 -8.92
CA ARG A 118 10.05 6.41 -10.21
C ARG A 118 9.55 5.24 -11.04
N VAL A 119 8.39 5.42 -11.68
CA VAL A 119 7.73 4.41 -12.51
C VAL A 119 7.28 5.03 -13.83
N ALA A 120 7.11 4.21 -14.86
CA ALA A 120 6.63 4.69 -16.16
C ALA A 120 5.21 5.27 -16.06
N GLY A 121 5.00 6.46 -16.63
CA GLY A 121 3.72 7.17 -16.60
C GLY A 121 2.68 6.69 -17.60
N ALA A 122 3.00 5.71 -18.45
CA ALA A 122 2.12 5.27 -19.53
C ALA A 122 0.75 4.77 -19.03
N ARG A 123 0.72 3.99 -17.93
CA ARG A 123 -0.54 3.54 -17.29
C ARG A 123 -1.26 4.64 -16.49
N TRP A 124 -0.64 5.82 -16.37
CA TRP A 124 -1.21 7.00 -15.70
C TRP A 124 -1.70 8.06 -16.70
N GLY A 125 -1.68 7.76 -18.01
CA GLY A 125 -2.01 8.73 -19.05
C GLY A 125 -0.99 9.86 -19.18
N ARG A 126 0.26 9.61 -18.76
CA ARG A 126 1.33 10.61 -18.74
C ARG A 126 2.55 10.19 -19.54
N ARG A 127 3.15 11.18 -20.20
CA ARG A 127 4.51 11.05 -20.75
C ARG A 127 5.53 11.17 -19.61
N GLY A 128 6.63 10.42 -19.68
CA GLY A 128 7.69 10.42 -18.69
C GLY A 128 7.39 9.56 -17.46
N GLU A 129 7.98 9.92 -16.33
CA GLU A 129 7.89 9.15 -15.08
C GLU A 129 6.90 9.75 -14.08
N VAL A 130 6.37 8.88 -13.23
CA VAL A 130 5.56 9.22 -12.06
C VAL A 130 6.41 8.99 -10.82
N GLU A 131 6.47 9.99 -9.94
CA GLU A 131 7.08 9.86 -8.62
C GLU A 131 6.09 9.17 -7.68
N VAL A 132 6.55 8.13 -6.99
CA VAL A 132 5.80 7.39 -5.98
C VAL A 132 6.54 7.55 -4.66
N LEU A 133 5.86 8.10 -3.66
CA LEU A 133 6.31 8.21 -2.28
C LEU A 133 5.59 7.18 -1.42
N VAL A 134 6.36 6.41 -0.67
CA VAL A 134 5.87 5.41 0.27
C VAL A 134 6.21 5.89 1.67
N VAL A 135 5.19 6.12 2.48
CA VAL A 135 5.33 6.64 3.84
C VAL A 135 4.98 5.53 4.79
N LEU A 136 6.00 4.93 5.40
CA LEU A 136 5.82 3.89 6.41
C LEU A 136 5.80 4.55 7.79
N ASP A 137 4.74 4.31 8.58
CA ASP A 137 4.57 4.85 9.92
C ASP A 137 4.64 3.72 10.96
N ALA A 138 5.73 3.66 11.72
CA ALA A 138 5.90 2.75 12.83
C ALA A 138 5.20 3.29 14.08
N ILE A 139 4.33 2.48 14.67
CA ILE A 139 3.62 2.78 15.93
C ILE A 139 4.05 1.78 17.00
N ASP A 140 4.10 2.25 18.24
CA ASP A 140 4.37 1.41 19.40
C ASP A 140 3.42 0.21 19.44
N GLY A 141 4.00 -0.99 19.50
CA GLY A 141 3.26 -2.24 19.53
C GLY A 141 2.37 -2.37 20.75
N ALA A 142 2.65 -1.68 21.86
CA ALA A 142 1.75 -1.63 23.01
C ALA A 142 0.52 -0.74 22.76
N ARG A 143 0.48 -0.03 21.63
CA ARG A 143 -0.51 0.98 21.25
C ARG A 143 -1.16 0.69 19.88
N ILE A 144 -1.40 -0.60 19.56
CA ILE A 144 -1.99 -0.99 18.27
C ILE A 144 -3.39 -0.40 18.06
N ASP A 145 -4.15 -0.15 19.12
CA ASP A 145 -5.46 0.50 19.01
C ASP A 145 -5.35 1.90 18.37
N ASP A 146 -4.28 2.65 18.67
CA ASP A 146 -4.00 3.93 18.00
C ASP A 146 -3.59 3.74 16.53
N ALA A 147 -2.95 2.63 16.20
CA ALA A 147 -2.64 2.29 14.81
C ALA A 147 -3.92 2.01 14.01
N ILE A 148 -4.89 1.30 14.61
CA ILE A 148 -6.21 1.09 14.02
C ILE A 148 -6.95 2.42 13.84
N ASP A 149 -6.96 3.28 14.87
CA ASP A 149 -7.65 4.56 14.81
C ASP A 149 -7.02 5.50 13.77
N ARG A 150 -5.68 5.56 13.72
CA ARG A 150 -4.95 6.32 12.68
C ARG A 150 -5.25 5.76 11.28
N PHE A 151 -5.19 4.45 11.08
CA PHE A 151 -5.51 3.84 9.79
C PHE A 151 -6.95 4.16 9.37
N ALA A 152 -7.93 3.95 10.24
CA ALA A 152 -9.33 4.18 9.94
C ALA A 152 -9.64 5.66 9.68
N SER A 153 -9.06 6.56 10.48
CA SER A 153 -9.19 8.00 10.27
C SER A 153 -8.62 8.41 8.91
N THR A 154 -7.47 7.90 8.50
CA THR A 154 -6.91 8.20 7.18
C THR A 154 -7.73 7.56 6.05
N ALA A 155 -8.16 6.31 6.23
CA ALA A 155 -8.90 5.56 5.21
C ALA A 155 -10.27 6.17 4.91
N THR A 156 -10.93 6.74 5.91
CA THR A 156 -12.30 7.28 5.79
C THR A 156 -12.31 8.80 5.68
N GLY A 157 -11.36 9.48 6.32
CA GLY A 157 -11.24 10.94 6.36
C GLY A 157 -10.31 11.54 5.31
N GLY A 158 -9.41 10.73 4.74
CA GLY A 158 -8.24 11.22 4.00
C GLY A 158 -7.13 11.64 4.95
N GLY A 159 -6.00 12.09 4.40
CA GLY A 159 -4.87 12.51 5.21
C GLY A 159 -3.83 13.29 4.44
N THR A 160 -2.90 13.90 5.17
CA THR A 160 -1.73 14.55 4.60
C THR A 160 -0.46 14.13 5.32
N VAL A 161 0.63 14.03 4.58
CA VAL A 161 1.98 13.84 5.11
C VAL A 161 2.76 15.12 4.88
N THR A 162 3.40 15.62 5.93
CA THR A 162 4.34 16.73 5.84
C THR A 162 5.75 16.16 5.81
N LEU A 163 6.51 16.50 4.77
CA LEU A 163 7.93 16.18 4.66
C LEU A 163 8.78 17.18 5.45
N ARG A 164 10.04 16.86 5.74
CA ARG A 164 10.96 17.75 6.47
C ARG A 164 11.20 19.09 5.76
N ASP A 165 11.06 19.13 4.43
CA ASP A 165 11.17 20.37 3.63
C ASP A 165 9.91 21.26 3.71
N GLY A 166 8.92 20.89 4.52
CA GLY A 166 7.69 21.63 4.75
C GLY A 166 6.60 21.36 3.73
N ARG A 167 6.85 20.59 2.65
CA ARG A 167 5.80 20.21 1.70
C ARG A 167 4.75 19.34 2.38
N LYS A 168 3.49 19.79 2.26
CA LYS A 168 2.31 19.05 2.72
C LYS A 168 1.68 18.34 1.52
N LEU A 169 1.72 17.02 1.52
CA LEU A 169 1.24 16.17 0.43
C LEU A 169 -0.02 15.41 0.85
N ALA A 170 -1.01 15.33 -0.03
CA ALA A 170 -2.19 14.49 0.20
C ALA A 170 -1.82 13.00 0.12
N VAL A 171 -2.44 12.18 0.98
CA VAL A 171 -2.37 10.73 0.91
C VAL A 171 -3.39 10.24 -0.12
N HIS A 172 -2.95 9.37 -1.02
CA HIS A 172 -3.77 8.87 -2.14
C HIS A 172 -4.24 7.43 -1.95
N ALA A 173 -3.54 6.64 -1.14
CA ALA A 173 -3.95 5.31 -0.70
C ALA A 173 -3.34 5.01 0.67
N VAL A 174 -4.02 4.20 1.49
CA VAL A 174 -3.56 3.86 2.84
C VAL A 174 -3.55 2.36 3.11
N GLY A 175 -2.49 1.88 3.74
CA GLY A 175 -2.31 0.50 4.16
C GLY A 175 -2.29 0.34 5.66
N TYR A 176 -2.71 -0.83 6.13
CA TYR A 176 -2.41 -1.34 7.47
C TYR A 176 -1.67 -2.66 7.34
N ALA A 177 -0.57 -2.84 8.06
CA ALA A 177 0.20 -4.08 8.08
C ALA A 177 0.65 -4.43 9.52
N GLY A 178 0.00 -5.40 10.16
CA GLY A 178 0.30 -5.80 11.53
C GLY A 178 -0.77 -6.69 12.15
N HIS A 179 -0.75 -6.83 13.49
CA HIS A 179 -1.72 -7.62 14.24
C HIS A 179 -3.16 -7.10 14.06
N ASN A 180 -4.16 -7.99 14.00
CA ASN A 180 -5.55 -7.56 13.84
C ASN A 180 -6.24 -7.35 15.20
N ARG A 181 -6.20 -6.13 15.74
CA ARG A 181 -6.88 -5.80 17.01
C ARG A 181 -8.40 -5.95 16.99
N LEU A 182 -9.04 -5.94 15.81
CA LEU A 182 -10.48 -6.18 15.72
C LEU A 182 -10.83 -7.63 16.06
N MET A 183 -9.88 -8.57 15.91
CA MET A 183 -10.05 -9.95 16.37
C MET A 183 -10.10 -10.04 17.90
N ASP A 184 -9.44 -9.12 18.61
CA ASP A 184 -9.40 -9.06 20.06
C ASP A 184 -10.23 -7.89 20.61
N GLY A 185 -11.35 -7.61 19.93
CA GLY A 185 -12.46 -6.79 20.46
C GLY A 185 -12.42 -5.29 20.12
N LYS A 186 -11.36 -4.78 19.46
CA LYS A 186 -11.33 -3.38 19.00
C LYS A 186 -12.41 -3.17 17.93
N LYS A 187 -13.06 -2.01 17.97
CA LYS A 187 -13.94 -1.53 16.90
C LYS A 187 -13.26 -0.40 16.14
N LEU A 188 -13.53 -0.29 14.83
CA LEU A 188 -13.14 0.91 14.10
C LEU A 188 -13.86 2.13 14.67
N PRO A 189 -13.22 3.30 14.72
CA PRO A 189 -13.89 4.54 15.05
C PRO A 189 -14.95 4.86 13.98
N PRO A 190 -15.98 5.64 14.32
CA PRO A 190 -16.93 6.11 13.33
C PRO A 190 -16.21 6.96 12.26
N PRO A 191 -16.68 6.93 10.99
CA PRO A 191 -16.08 7.73 9.94
C PRO A 191 -16.26 9.23 10.21
N ALA A 192 -15.34 10.03 9.68
CA ALA A 192 -15.48 11.49 9.69
C ALA A 192 -16.70 11.91 8.84
N SER A 193 -17.52 12.84 9.35
CA SER A 193 -18.78 13.27 8.71
C SER A 193 -18.60 13.93 7.32
N ALA A 194 -17.42 14.49 7.05
CA ALA A 194 -17.05 15.11 5.78
C ALA A 194 -15.71 14.56 5.26
N GLY A 195 -15.47 13.26 5.49
CA GLY A 195 -14.24 12.61 5.08
C GLY A 195 -14.05 12.56 3.56
N LYS A 196 -12.79 12.39 3.14
CA LYS A 196 -12.41 12.03 1.77
C LYS A 196 -11.90 10.58 1.78
N PRO A 197 -12.79 9.59 1.65
CA PRO A 197 -12.39 8.19 1.75
C PRO A 197 -11.34 7.83 0.70
N LEU A 198 -10.42 6.97 1.10
CA LEU A 198 -9.29 6.54 0.29
C LEU A 198 -9.43 5.06 -0.11
N PRO A 199 -8.81 4.67 -1.24
CA PRO A 199 -8.46 3.28 -1.48
C PRO A 199 -7.56 2.76 -0.34
N SER A 200 -7.86 1.56 0.15
CA SER A 200 -7.16 1.00 1.30
C SER A 200 -6.76 -0.47 1.11
N PHE A 201 -5.72 -0.93 1.80
CA PHE A 201 -5.40 -2.36 1.90
C PHE A 201 -5.06 -2.74 3.34
N VAL A 202 -5.38 -3.97 3.74
CA VAL A 202 -5.16 -4.44 5.11
C VAL A 202 -4.52 -5.81 5.10
N PHE A 203 -3.23 -5.86 5.46
CA PHE A 203 -2.49 -7.08 5.71
C PHE A 203 -2.46 -7.33 7.21
N ALA A 204 -3.44 -8.09 7.67
CA ALA A 204 -3.58 -8.57 9.02
C ALA A 204 -4.30 -9.92 8.98
N CYS A 205 -4.37 -10.66 10.08
CA CYS A 205 -5.14 -11.90 10.13
C CYS A 205 -6.64 -11.65 9.88
N LEU A 206 -7.29 -12.43 9.01
CA LEU A 206 -8.74 -12.37 8.76
C LEU A 206 -9.29 -10.97 8.40
N SER A 207 -8.51 -10.11 7.75
CA SER A 207 -8.89 -8.70 7.59
C SER A 207 -10.15 -8.48 6.74
N GLU A 208 -10.47 -9.39 5.81
CA GLU A 208 -11.73 -9.35 5.07
C GLU A 208 -12.94 -9.42 6.01
N ARG A 209 -12.91 -10.34 6.98
CA ARG A 209 -14.01 -10.55 7.91
C ARG A 209 -14.26 -9.34 8.81
N PHE A 210 -13.21 -8.65 9.23
CA PHE A 210 -13.30 -7.61 10.27
C PHE A 210 -13.29 -6.19 9.73
N PHE A 211 -12.61 -5.91 8.61
CA PHE A 211 -12.46 -4.56 8.07
C PHE A 211 -13.36 -4.28 6.87
N ALA A 212 -13.77 -5.29 6.09
CA ALA A 212 -14.40 -5.03 4.79
C ALA A 212 -15.71 -4.25 4.90
N GLU A 213 -16.63 -4.69 5.75
CA GLU A 213 -17.93 -4.04 5.91
C GLU A 213 -17.81 -2.66 6.56
N PRO A 214 -17.08 -2.48 7.68
CA PRO A 214 -16.92 -1.16 8.30
C PRO A 214 -16.25 -0.13 7.38
N LEU A 215 -15.24 -0.53 6.60
CA LEU A 215 -14.58 0.36 5.65
C LEU A 215 -15.51 0.76 4.49
N ARG A 216 -16.26 -0.20 3.92
CA ARG A 216 -17.21 0.09 2.83
C ARG A 216 -18.37 0.95 3.31
N ALA A 217 -18.89 0.70 4.52
CA ALA A 217 -19.94 1.52 5.14
C ALA A 217 -19.48 2.96 5.35
N ALA A 218 -18.18 3.16 5.59
CA ALA A 218 -17.54 4.46 5.70
C ALA A 218 -17.15 5.10 4.34
N GLY A 219 -17.51 4.47 3.21
CA GLY A 219 -17.18 4.96 1.86
C GLY A 219 -15.75 4.69 1.41
N ALA A 220 -14.90 4.06 2.23
CA ALA A 220 -13.57 3.64 1.83
C ALA A 220 -13.65 2.42 0.91
N GLN A 221 -12.62 2.22 0.08
CA GLN A 221 -12.58 1.11 -0.88
C GLN A 221 -11.41 0.17 -0.57
N PRO A 222 -11.65 -0.96 0.12
CA PRO A 222 -10.65 -2.00 0.25
C PRO A 222 -10.25 -2.57 -1.12
N LEU A 223 -8.95 -2.59 -1.39
CA LEU A 223 -8.33 -3.07 -2.64
C LEU A 223 -7.80 -4.49 -2.52
N VAL A 224 -7.23 -4.84 -1.37
CA VAL A 224 -6.76 -6.18 -1.01
C VAL A 224 -6.90 -6.38 0.50
N LEU A 225 -7.53 -7.48 0.89
CA LEU A 225 -7.71 -7.94 2.26
C LEU A 225 -7.24 -9.41 2.39
N THR A 226 -7.40 -10.01 3.56
CA THR A 226 -7.00 -11.39 3.84
C THR A 226 -8.14 -12.22 4.44
N ARG A 227 -8.17 -13.51 4.11
CA ARG A 227 -9.20 -14.48 4.49
C ARG A 227 -8.74 -15.46 5.58
N ALA A 228 -7.44 -15.48 5.87
CA ALA A 228 -6.83 -16.44 6.78
C ALA A 228 -5.77 -15.76 7.66
N PHE A 229 -5.16 -16.53 8.56
CA PHE A 229 -3.99 -16.11 9.31
C PHE A 229 -2.78 -15.99 8.38
N MET A 230 -1.99 -14.94 8.60
CA MET A 230 -0.94 -14.55 7.67
C MET A 230 0.14 -13.73 8.38
N ALA A 231 1.38 -13.79 7.87
CA ALA A 231 2.47 -12.94 8.34
C ALA A 231 2.46 -11.57 7.61
N PRO A 232 2.09 -10.45 8.26
CA PRO A 232 1.90 -9.15 7.61
C PRO A 232 3.23 -8.41 7.38
N GLU A 233 4.12 -9.05 6.62
CA GLU A 233 5.52 -8.64 6.46
C GLU A 233 5.75 -7.71 5.26
N GLY A 234 6.93 -7.11 5.21
CA GLY A 234 7.31 -6.07 4.24
C GLY A 234 7.21 -6.51 2.77
N TYR A 235 7.32 -7.80 2.45
CA TYR A 235 7.23 -8.25 1.07
C TYR A 235 5.82 -8.14 0.47
N VAL A 236 4.75 -8.30 1.26
CA VAL A 236 3.37 -8.08 0.75
C VAL A 236 3.08 -6.59 0.64
N VAL A 237 3.58 -5.79 1.60
CA VAL A 237 3.48 -4.33 1.54
C VAL A 237 4.18 -3.80 0.30
N GLU A 238 5.42 -4.20 0.04
CA GLU A 238 6.17 -3.79 -1.15
C GLU A 238 5.46 -4.22 -2.45
N ALA A 239 4.96 -5.46 -2.51
CA ALA A 239 4.23 -5.97 -3.67
C ALA A 239 2.98 -5.13 -3.97
N MET A 240 2.20 -4.78 -2.94
CA MET A 240 1.01 -3.96 -3.06
C MET A 240 1.34 -2.54 -3.52
N VAL A 241 2.28 -1.89 -2.84
CA VAL A 241 2.66 -0.51 -3.14
C VAL A 241 3.27 -0.37 -4.55
N ARG A 242 4.04 -1.37 -5.00
CA ARG A 242 4.52 -1.42 -6.40
C ARG A 242 3.36 -1.49 -7.40
N SER A 243 2.34 -2.29 -7.11
CA SER A 243 1.14 -2.38 -7.97
C SER A 243 0.37 -1.08 -8.02
N LEU A 244 0.23 -0.40 -6.88
CA LEU A 244 -0.39 0.92 -6.83
C LEU A 244 0.39 1.94 -7.65
N GLY A 245 1.72 1.99 -7.46
CA GLY A 245 2.60 2.88 -8.22
C GLY A 245 2.55 2.64 -9.73
N GLU A 246 2.44 1.40 -10.18
CA GLU A 246 2.32 1.04 -11.60
C GLU A 246 0.89 1.18 -12.16
N ASN A 247 -0.04 1.74 -11.39
CA ASN A 247 -1.47 1.85 -11.73
C ASN A 247 -2.09 0.53 -12.22
N ARG A 248 -1.78 -0.56 -11.53
CA ARG A 248 -2.33 -1.89 -11.82
C ARG A 248 -3.81 -1.98 -11.46
N SER A 249 -4.54 -2.92 -12.07
CA SER A 249 -5.89 -3.27 -11.60
C SER A 249 -5.87 -3.87 -10.19
N ARG A 250 -7.03 -3.96 -9.53
CA ARG A 250 -7.14 -4.65 -8.22
C ARG A 250 -6.73 -6.11 -8.34
N GLU A 251 -7.08 -6.76 -9.43
CA GLU A 251 -6.79 -8.16 -9.73
C GLU A 251 -5.30 -8.38 -9.94
N GLU A 252 -4.65 -7.51 -10.74
CA GLU A 252 -3.20 -7.52 -10.94
C GLU A 252 -2.46 -7.24 -9.61
N ALA A 253 -2.96 -6.29 -8.81
CA ALA A 253 -2.38 -5.97 -7.52
C ALA A 253 -2.44 -7.17 -6.56
N ARG A 254 -3.60 -7.79 -6.44
CA ARG A 254 -3.81 -9.02 -5.66
C ARG A 254 -2.91 -10.14 -6.17
N ALA A 255 -2.84 -10.38 -7.48
CA ALA A 255 -1.98 -11.43 -8.05
C ALA A 255 -0.50 -11.22 -7.70
N ARG A 256 -0.01 -9.98 -7.72
CA ARG A 256 1.36 -9.66 -7.31
C ARG A 256 1.60 -9.92 -5.82
N VAL A 257 0.65 -9.55 -4.96
CA VAL A 257 0.71 -9.83 -3.52
C VAL A 257 0.73 -11.33 -3.25
N VAL A 258 -0.14 -12.11 -3.93
CA VAL A 258 -0.18 -13.57 -3.86
C VAL A 258 1.16 -14.17 -4.26
N ALA A 259 1.74 -13.74 -5.38
CA ALA A 259 3.03 -14.25 -5.85
C ALA A 259 4.17 -13.95 -4.86
N ALA A 260 4.18 -12.75 -4.26
CA ALA A 260 5.14 -12.39 -3.23
C ALA A 260 4.98 -13.28 -1.99
N TYR A 261 3.75 -13.44 -1.50
CA TYR A 261 3.48 -14.28 -0.33
C TYR A 261 3.86 -15.75 -0.57
N ALA A 262 3.48 -16.32 -1.71
CA ALA A 262 3.84 -17.68 -2.11
C ALA A 262 5.35 -17.90 -2.09
N LYS A 263 6.12 -16.96 -2.65
CA LYS A 263 7.58 -17.02 -2.69
C LYS A 263 8.20 -17.05 -1.29
N TRP A 264 7.82 -16.11 -0.43
CA TRP A 264 8.48 -15.95 0.88
C TRP A 264 8.02 -16.99 1.91
N GLN A 265 6.75 -17.39 1.85
CA GLN A 265 6.18 -18.41 2.74
C GLN A 265 6.35 -19.84 2.20
N LYS A 266 7.04 -20.00 1.06
CA LYS A 266 7.29 -21.29 0.40
C LYS A 266 6.00 -22.09 0.15
N LEU A 267 4.95 -21.40 -0.30
CA LEU A 267 3.67 -21.97 -0.65
C LEU A 267 3.50 -22.04 -2.18
N SER A 268 2.58 -22.89 -2.65
CA SER A 268 2.10 -22.79 -4.03
C SER A 268 1.32 -21.49 -4.21
N VAL A 269 1.33 -20.94 -5.43
CA VAL A 269 0.51 -19.76 -5.80
C VAL A 269 -0.98 -20.04 -5.55
N THR A 270 -1.45 -21.26 -5.84
CA THR A 270 -2.83 -21.67 -5.59
C THR A 270 -3.18 -21.58 -4.11
N SER A 271 -2.35 -22.12 -3.22
CA SER A 271 -2.57 -22.05 -1.78
C SER A 271 -2.54 -20.60 -1.27
N ALA A 272 -1.55 -19.82 -1.69
CA ALA A 272 -1.45 -18.41 -1.32
C ALA A 272 -2.64 -17.58 -1.83
N SER A 273 -3.19 -17.92 -3.01
CA SER A 273 -4.31 -17.17 -3.59
C SER A 273 -5.58 -17.26 -2.74
N ARG A 274 -5.80 -18.36 -2.02
CA ARG A 274 -6.94 -18.51 -1.10
C ARG A 274 -6.88 -17.55 0.09
N LEU A 275 -5.68 -17.09 0.43
CA LEU A 275 -5.46 -16.17 1.55
C LEU A 275 -5.90 -14.75 1.24
N PHE A 276 -5.75 -14.27 0.00
CA PHE A 276 -6.00 -12.86 -0.31
C PHE A 276 -7.38 -12.67 -0.94
N ALA A 277 -8.11 -11.67 -0.44
CA ALA A 277 -9.38 -11.20 -0.95
C ALA A 277 -9.19 -9.91 -1.76
N PRO A 278 -9.98 -9.70 -2.83
CA PRO A 278 -10.04 -8.42 -3.52
C PRO A 278 -10.78 -7.35 -2.71
#